data_AF-A0A1W9PCZ2-F1
#
_entry.id   AF-A0A1W9PCZ2-F1
#
_cell.length_a   1.000
_cell.length_b   1.000
_cell.length_c   1.000
_cell.angle_alpha   90.00
_cell.angle_beta   90.00
_cell.angle_gamma   90.00
#
_symmetry.space_group_name_H-M   'P 1'
#
loop_
_entity.id
_entity.type
_entity.pdbx_description
1 polymer ?
#
loop_
_entity_poly.entity_id
_entity_poly.type
_entity_poly.pdbx_seq_one_letter_code
_entity_poly.pdbx_strand_id
1 'polypeptide(L)'
;MNDKKEEITVCKRCGRTLTKEDLIASGGLPYCNQCRIELAQQYIDKKDMKDKKVTKQVSKHTKVIDALKWVALSFFSVLIIINSIVLIRIFIHNKEVEFTPPELSKDAIMCMANLGEISELLKAGELPPDTIICPVSGKPYIVRIVEGDTIVSCPNPELHHLKNLWVSAKHPKPEVEK
;
A
#
# COMPACT_ATOMS: atom_id res chain seq x y z
N MET A 1 -7.52 -91.36 -26.34
CA MET A 1 -6.33 -90.58 -26.70
C MET A 1 -6.81 -89.16 -26.98
N ASN A 2 -6.57 -88.22 -26.06
CA ASN A 2 -6.94 -86.82 -26.25
C ASN A 2 -5.76 -86.07 -26.87
N ASP A 3 -5.88 -85.76 -28.15
CA ASP A 3 -4.93 -84.95 -28.90
C ASP A 3 -5.11 -83.48 -28.46
N LYS A 4 -4.25 -83.00 -27.55
CA LYS A 4 -4.20 -81.58 -27.21
C LYS A 4 -3.53 -80.84 -28.36
N LYS A 5 -4.34 -80.28 -29.25
CA LYS A 5 -3.91 -79.35 -30.29
C LYS A 5 -3.30 -78.12 -29.62
N GLU A 6 -1.97 -78.01 -29.59
CA GLU A 6 -1.30 -76.82 -29.09
C GLU A 6 -1.53 -75.67 -30.07
N GLU A 7 -2.19 -74.61 -29.59
CA GLU A 7 -2.37 -73.38 -30.34
C GLU A 7 -1.01 -72.67 -30.48
N ILE A 8 -0.45 -72.72 -31.70
CA ILE A 8 0.79 -72.03 -32.02
C ILE A 8 0.47 -70.56 -32.27
N THR A 9 0.80 -69.71 -31.31
CA THR A 9 0.73 -68.25 -31.45
C THR A 9 2.04 -67.69 -31.99
N VAL A 10 1.96 -66.69 -32.87
CA VAL A 10 3.12 -65.98 -33.44
C VAL A 10 3.14 -64.52 -33.02
N CYS A 11 4.35 -63.98 -32.79
CA CYS A 11 4.55 -62.58 -32.49
C CYS A 11 4.12 -61.71 -33.69
N LYS A 12 3.22 -60.75 -33.45
CA LYS A 12 2.69 -59.86 -34.51
C LYS A 12 3.73 -58.96 -35.17
N ARG A 13 4.92 -58.79 -34.57
CA ARG A 13 5.96 -57.87 -35.05
C ARG A 13 7.09 -58.59 -35.78
N CYS A 14 7.65 -59.64 -35.19
CA CYS A 14 8.82 -60.35 -35.74
C CYS A 14 8.50 -61.74 -36.29
N GLY A 15 7.27 -62.23 -36.16
CA GLY A 15 6.83 -63.54 -36.68
C GLY A 15 7.34 -64.76 -35.89
N ARG A 16 8.13 -64.57 -34.83
CA ARG A 16 8.63 -65.67 -33.99
C ARG A 16 7.47 -66.40 -33.32
N THR A 17 7.52 -67.74 -33.29
CA THR A 17 6.59 -68.58 -32.53
C THR A 17 6.74 -68.31 -31.02
N LEU A 18 5.62 -68.14 -30.34
CA LEU A 18 5.54 -67.85 -28.91
C LEU A 18 5.12 -69.13 -28.20
N THR A 19 5.88 -69.47 -27.15
CA THR A 19 5.50 -70.52 -26.20
C THR A 19 4.41 -70.00 -25.25
N LYS A 20 3.77 -70.90 -24.50
CA LYS A 20 2.78 -70.50 -23.48
C LYS A 20 3.43 -69.65 -22.38
N GLU A 21 4.69 -69.94 -22.06
CA GLU A 21 5.50 -69.19 -21.11
C GLU A 21 5.75 -67.76 -21.60
N ASP A 22 6.04 -67.58 -22.90
CA ASP A 22 6.24 -66.26 -23.50
C ASP A 22 4.97 -65.39 -23.46
N LEU A 23 3.80 -66.00 -23.66
CA LEU A 23 2.50 -65.35 -23.57
C LEU A 23 2.15 -64.92 -22.14
N ILE A 24 2.49 -65.75 -21.14
CA ILE A 24 2.27 -65.41 -19.74
C ILE A 24 3.20 -64.26 -19.34
N ALA A 25 4.47 -64.31 -19.73
CA ALA A 25 5.44 -63.25 -19.47
C ALA A 25 5.09 -61.92 -20.18
N SER A 26 4.40 -61.99 -21.32
CA SER A 26 3.91 -60.82 -22.05
C SER A 26 2.60 -60.24 -21.50
N GLY A 27 1.99 -60.88 -20.49
CA GLY A 27 0.69 -60.48 -19.94
C GLY A 27 -0.48 -60.78 -20.87
N GLY A 28 -0.36 -61.82 -21.69
CA GLY A 28 -1.38 -62.22 -22.68
C GLY A 28 -1.30 -61.45 -24.00
N LEU A 29 -0.26 -60.64 -24.22
CA LEU A 29 -0.08 -59.86 -25.44
C LEU A 29 0.65 -60.69 -26.52
N PRO A 30 0.27 -60.58 -27.81
CA PRO A 30 0.86 -61.36 -28.90
C PRO A 30 2.18 -60.75 -29.41
N TYR A 31 3.08 -60.39 -28.48
CA TYR A 31 4.40 -59.83 -28.76
C TYR A 31 5.46 -60.55 -27.93
N CYS A 32 6.60 -60.85 -28.54
CA CYS A 32 7.75 -61.35 -27.80
C CYS A 32 8.35 -60.24 -26.92
N ASN A 33 9.11 -60.64 -25.90
CA ASN A 33 9.70 -59.72 -24.92
C ASN A 33 10.57 -58.63 -25.58
N GLN A 34 11.41 -59.00 -26.57
CA GLN A 34 12.27 -58.07 -27.31
C GLN A 34 11.46 -56.98 -28.03
N CYS A 35 10.42 -57.39 -28.78
CA CYS A 35 9.58 -56.46 -29.52
C CYS A 35 8.76 -55.53 -28.62
N ARG A 36 8.40 -55.99 -27.41
CA ARG A 36 7.71 -55.20 -26.40
C ARG A 36 8.61 -54.11 -25.83
N ILE A 37 9.85 -54.43 -25.48
CA ILE A 37 10.83 -53.46 -24.98
C ILE A 37 11.07 -52.37 -26.02
N GLU A 38 11.22 -52.76 -27.29
CA GLU A 38 11.44 -51.80 -28.36
C GLU A 38 10.23 -50.89 -28.62
N LEU A 39 9.00 -51.42 -28.51
CA LEU A 39 7.79 -50.60 -28.56
C LEU A 39 7.74 -49.62 -27.39
N ALA A 40 8.06 -50.07 -26.17
CA ALA A 40 8.10 -49.22 -24.99
C ALA A 40 9.11 -48.08 -25.14
N GLN A 41 10.31 -48.37 -25.68
CA GLN A 41 11.33 -47.36 -25.92
C GLN A 41 10.86 -46.29 -26.93
N GLN A 42 10.22 -46.69 -28.03
CA GLN A 42 9.66 -45.73 -28.98
C GLN A 42 8.58 -44.83 -28.37
N TYR A 43 7.81 -45.33 -27.41
CA TYR A 43 6.83 -44.52 -26.68
C TYR A 43 7.50 -43.50 -25.76
N ILE A 44 8.60 -43.88 -25.09
CA ILE A 44 9.40 -42.99 -24.24
C ILE A 44 10.03 -41.88 -25.09
N ASP A 45 10.70 -42.22 -26.19
CA ASP A 45 11.39 -41.25 -27.05
C ASP A 45 10.40 -40.23 -27.66
N LYS A 46 9.21 -40.67 -28.06
CA LYS A 46 8.16 -39.78 -28.58
C LYS A 46 7.61 -38.84 -27.51
N LYS A 47 7.52 -39.29 -26.25
CA LYS A 47 7.05 -38.46 -25.13
C LYS A 47 8.08 -37.38 -24.80
N ASP A 48 9.36 -37.74 -24.71
CA ASP A 48 10.44 -36.80 -24.42
C ASP A 48 10.58 -35.70 -25.48
N MET A 49 10.34 -36.02 -26.76
CA MET A 49 10.31 -35.03 -27.83
C MET A 49 9.12 -34.06 -27.73
N LYS A 50 7.96 -34.53 -27.25
CA LYS A 50 6.77 -33.71 -27.04
C LYS A 50 6.96 -32.77 -25.85
N ASP A 51 7.51 -33.30 -24.75
CA ASP A 51 7.73 -32.56 -23.51
C ASP A 51 8.81 -31.47 -23.69
N LYS A 52 9.86 -31.73 -24.49
CA LYS A 52 10.87 -30.72 -24.87
C LYS A 52 10.31 -29.58 -25.73
N LYS A 53 9.28 -29.83 -26.56
CA LYS A 53 8.64 -28.78 -27.38
C LYS A 53 7.70 -27.90 -26.56
N VAL A 54 6.93 -28.50 -25.64
CA VAL A 54 6.00 -27.78 -24.77
C VAL A 54 6.75 -26.85 -23.81
N THR A 55 7.84 -27.32 -23.18
CA THR A 55 8.64 -26.53 -22.24
C THR A 55 9.29 -25.30 -22.88
N LYS A 56 9.74 -25.37 -24.14
CA LYS A 56 10.33 -24.22 -24.84
C LYS A 56 9.31 -23.10 -25.12
N GLN A 57 8.06 -23.45 -25.41
CA GLN A 57 7.03 -22.47 -25.79
C GLN A 57 6.44 -21.74 -24.57
N VAL A 58 6.35 -22.41 -23.41
CA VAL A 58 5.86 -21.79 -22.15
C VAL A 58 6.84 -20.74 -21.61
N SER A 59 8.15 -20.90 -21.82
CA SER A 59 9.19 -20.00 -21.27
C SER A 59 9.20 -18.58 -21.86
N LYS A 60 8.67 -18.38 -23.07
CA LYS A 60 8.60 -17.03 -23.68
C LYS A 60 7.41 -16.24 -23.17
N HIS A 61 6.29 -16.92 -22.88
CA HIS A 61 5.06 -16.26 -22.46
C HIS A 61 5.15 -15.74 -21.02
N THR A 62 5.86 -16.45 -20.14
CA THR A 62 6.09 -16.00 -18.75
C THR A 62 6.97 -14.76 -18.67
N LYS A 63 8.02 -14.64 -19.49
CA LYS A 63 8.88 -13.45 -19.51
C LYS A 63 8.16 -12.18 -19.96
N VAL A 64 7.23 -12.30 -20.91
CA VAL A 64 6.43 -11.15 -21.38
C VAL A 64 5.43 -10.73 -20.31
N ILE A 65 4.80 -11.68 -19.61
CA ILE A 65 3.87 -11.37 -18.52
C ILE A 65 4.59 -10.69 -17.35
N ASP A 66 5.79 -11.16 -17.00
CA ASP A 66 6.57 -10.54 -15.93
C ASP A 66 7.04 -9.14 -16.29
N ALA A 67 7.45 -8.91 -17.55
CA ALA A 67 7.76 -7.55 -18.02
C ALA A 67 6.55 -6.62 -17.96
N LEU A 68 5.36 -7.10 -18.35
CA LEU A 68 4.12 -6.32 -18.31
C LEU A 68 3.73 -5.94 -16.87
N LYS A 69 3.91 -6.87 -15.91
CA LYS A 69 3.70 -6.59 -14.48
C LYS A 69 4.60 -5.49 -13.96
N TRP A 70 5.88 -5.51 -14.33
CA TRP A 70 6.83 -4.45 -13.94
C TRP A 70 6.46 -3.09 -14.52
N VAL A 71 6.03 -3.04 -15.78
CA VAL A 71 5.56 -1.80 -16.41
C VAL A 71 4.30 -1.28 -15.70
N ALA A 72 3.34 -2.14 -15.41
CA ALA A 72 2.13 -1.76 -14.68
C ALA A 72 2.46 -1.24 -13.27
N LEU A 73 3.33 -1.92 -12.53
CA LEU A 73 3.76 -1.51 -11.19
C LEU A 73 4.44 -0.14 -11.22
N SER A 74 5.33 0.08 -12.19
CA SER A 74 6.00 1.36 -12.39
C SER A 74 4.98 2.48 -12.64
N PHE A 75 4.01 2.25 -13.52
CA PHE A 75 2.96 3.23 -13.84
C PHE A 75 2.10 3.59 -12.62
N PHE A 76 1.66 2.60 -11.85
CA PHE A 76 0.91 2.83 -10.62
C PHE A 76 1.74 3.61 -9.58
N SER A 77 3.04 3.32 -9.44
CA SER A 77 3.90 4.05 -8.50
C SER A 77 3.98 5.54 -8.84
N VAL A 78 4.10 5.88 -10.12
CA VAL A 78 4.16 7.28 -10.60
C VAL A 78 2.84 8.00 -10.30
N LEU A 79 1.70 7.34 -10.53
CA LEU A 79 0.39 7.90 -10.19
C LEU A 79 0.23 8.16 -8.69
N ILE A 80 0.70 7.24 -7.84
CA ILE A 80 0.67 7.43 -6.37
C ILE A 80 1.50 8.63 -5.96
N ILE A 81 2.72 8.79 -6.52
CA ILE A 81 3.59 9.94 -6.23
C ILE A 81 2.90 11.25 -6.63
N ILE A 82 2.33 11.34 -7.83
CA ILE A 82 1.64 12.55 -8.28
C ILE A 82 0.45 12.88 -7.36
N ASN A 83 -0.38 11.89 -7.04
CA ASN A 83 -1.53 12.10 -6.15
C ASN A 83 -1.10 12.49 -4.73
N SER A 84 -0.01 11.92 -4.21
CA SER A 84 0.52 12.29 -2.89
C SER A 84 0.99 13.75 -2.85
N ILE A 85 1.64 14.25 -3.91
CA ILE A 85 2.02 15.67 -4.00
C ILE A 85 0.79 16.58 -3.99
N VAL A 86 -0.27 16.21 -4.72
CA VAL A 86 -1.53 16.98 -4.74
C VAL A 86 -2.18 16.98 -3.35
N LEU A 87 -2.26 15.83 -2.69
CA LEU A 87 -2.80 15.73 -1.33
C LEU A 87 -1.99 16.52 -0.32
N ILE A 88 -0.66 16.47 -0.40
CA ILE A 88 0.23 17.29 0.43
C ILE A 88 0.00 18.77 0.17
N ARG A 89 -0.16 19.21 -1.10
CA ARG A 89 -0.50 20.60 -1.40
C ARG A 89 -1.84 21.00 -0.81
N ILE A 90 -2.86 20.14 -0.89
CA ILE A 90 -4.16 20.40 -0.26
C ILE A 90 -3.99 20.50 1.26
N PHE A 91 -3.24 19.60 1.89
CA PHE A 91 -2.99 19.65 3.33
C PHE A 91 -2.17 20.87 3.77
N ILE A 92 -1.19 21.30 2.97
CA ILE A 92 -0.41 22.51 3.21
C ILE A 92 -1.28 23.76 3.01
N HIS A 93 -2.17 23.77 2.01
CA HIS A 93 -3.13 24.88 1.83
C HIS A 93 -4.31 24.84 2.83
N ASN A 94 -4.65 23.66 3.36
CA ASN A 94 -5.58 23.49 4.49
C ASN A 94 -4.90 23.68 5.84
N LYS A 95 -3.59 23.97 5.87
CA LYS A 95 -2.96 24.56 7.05
C LYS A 95 -3.56 25.95 7.17
N GLU A 96 -4.65 25.97 7.92
CA GLU A 96 -5.49 27.08 8.35
C GLU A 96 -5.23 28.36 7.57
N VAL A 97 -6.20 28.73 6.72
CA VAL A 97 -6.42 30.12 6.35
C VAL A 97 -6.37 30.90 7.66
N GLU A 98 -5.22 31.52 7.96
CA GLU A 98 -5.08 32.52 9.00
C GLU A 98 -6.19 33.51 8.70
N PHE A 99 -7.25 33.43 9.50
CA PHE A 99 -8.42 34.27 9.37
C PHE A 99 -7.95 35.64 9.84
N THR A 100 -7.17 36.31 9.00
CA THR A 100 -6.79 37.70 9.15
C THR A 100 -8.05 38.43 8.76
N PRO A 101 -8.85 38.93 9.72
CA PRO A 101 -10.05 39.66 9.35
C PRO A 101 -9.54 40.88 8.56
N PRO A 102 -10.09 41.18 7.37
CA PRO A 102 -9.52 42.14 6.42
C PRO A 102 -9.44 43.59 6.92
N GLU A 103 -9.70 43.84 8.20
CA GLU A 103 -9.78 45.15 8.83
C GLU A 103 -8.96 45.26 10.13
N LEU A 104 -8.17 44.25 10.53
CA LEU A 104 -7.35 44.40 11.74
C LEU A 104 -6.10 45.23 11.43
N SER A 105 -5.81 46.20 12.32
CA SER A 105 -4.56 46.95 12.27
C SER A 105 -3.36 46.02 12.43
N LYS A 106 -2.20 46.43 11.92
CA LYS A 106 -0.94 45.66 12.04
C LYS A 106 -0.65 45.28 13.50
N ASP A 107 -0.96 46.19 14.43
CA ASP A 107 -0.73 45.95 15.85
C ASP A 107 -1.72 44.95 16.46
N ALA A 108 -2.98 44.93 15.97
CA ALA A 108 -3.95 43.91 16.35
C ALA A 108 -3.53 42.51 15.86
N ILE A 109 -2.95 42.41 14.66
CA ILE A 109 -2.39 41.15 14.13
C ILE A 109 -1.25 40.65 15.04
N MET A 110 -0.34 41.54 15.46
CA MET A 110 0.73 41.16 16.40
C MET A 110 0.18 40.74 17.77
N CYS A 111 -0.87 41.41 18.25
CA CYS A 111 -1.54 41.06 19.50
C CYS A 111 -2.19 39.66 19.41
N MET A 112 -2.84 39.34 18.29
CA MET A 112 -3.37 38.01 18.02
C MET A 112 -2.27 36.94 17.93
N ALA A 113 -1.13 37.25 17.32
CA ALA A 113 0.00 36.33 17.25
C ALA A 113 0.52 35.98 18.66
N ASN A 114 0.68 36.99 19.53
CA ASN A 114 1.07 36.77 20.93
C ASN A 114 0.05 35.90 21.67
N LEU A 115 -1.26 36.11 21.46
CA LEU A 115 -2.30 35.25 22.04
C LEU A 115 -2.29 33.83 21.47
N GLY A 116 -1.87 33.65 20.21
CA GLY A 116 -1.62 32.34 19.63
C GLY A 116 -0.47 31.60 20.33
N GLU A 117 0.63 32.29 20.63
CA GLU A 117 1.74 31.72 21.42
C GLU A 117 1.30 31.37 22.85
N ILE A 118 0.56 32.28 23.50
CA ILE A 118 -0.01 32.04 24.83
C ILE A 118 -0.95 30.83 24.82
N SER A 119 -1.72 30.62 23.76
CA SER A 119 -2.59 29.45 23.61
C SER A 119 -1.83 28.13 23.70
N GLU A 120 -0.66 28.05 23.05
CA GLU A 120 0.18 26.85 23.09
C GLU A 120 0.73 26.61 24.50
N LEU A 121 1.09 27.67 25.23
CA LEU A 121 1.50 27.57 26.64
C LEU A 121 0.34 27.06 27.53
N LEU A 122 -0.87 27.59 27.32
CA LEU A 122 -2.05 27.15 28.07
C LEU A 122 -2.39 25.68 27.81
N LYS A 123 -2.23 25.19 26.58
CA LYS A 123 -2.38 23.75 26.25
C LYS A 123 -1.36 22.88 26.99
N ALA A 124 -0.15 23.39 27.20
CA ALA A 124 0.89 22.72 27.98
C ALA A 124 0.64 22.80 29.49
N GLY A 125 -0.39 23.54 29.94
CA GLY A 125 -0.67 23.79 31.36
C GLY A 125 0.27 24.83 31.98
N GLU A 126 0.97 25.61 31.17
CA GLU A 126 1.89 26.65 31.60
C GLU A 126 1.21 28.02 31.55
N LEU A 127 1.62 28.91 32.46
CA LEU A 127 1.19 30.31 32.45
C LEU A 127 2.13 31.14 31.57
N PRO A 128 1.60 32.12 30.83
CA PRO A 128 2.43 32.97 29.99
C PRO A 128 3.40 33.79 30.85
N PRO A 129 4.68 33.92 30.45
CA PRO A 129 5.63 34.76 31.16
C PRO A 129 5.32 36.24 30.94
N ASP A 130 5.66 37.09 31.92
CA ASP A 130 5.48 38.55 31.86
C ASP A 130 6.28 39.23 30.73
N THR A 131 7.17 38.49 30.05
CA THR A 131 7.91 38.94 28.87
C THR A 131 7.03 39.07 27.63
N ILE A 132 5.90 38.35 27.56
CA ILE A 132 4.95 38.47 26.45
C ILE A 132 4.04 39.67 26.75
N ILE A 133 4.30 40.78 26.07
CA ILE A 133 3.58 42.04 26.27
C ILE A 133 2.70 42.38 25.07
N CYS A 134 1.63 43.14 25.33
CA CYS A 134 0.80 43.70 24.28
C CYS A 134 1.58 44.80 23.52
N PRO A 135 1.66 44.75 22.18
CA PRO A 135 2.50 45.66 21.40
C PRO A 135 2.04 47.13 21.47
N VAL A 136 0.76 47.37 21.75
CA VAL A 136 0.19 48.73 21.79
C VAL A 136 0.22 49.32 23.19
N SER A 137 -0.13 48.52 24.20
CA SER A 137 -0.17 49.02 25.59
C SER A 137 1.17 48.93 26.32
N GLY A 138 2.11 48.10 25.84
CA GLY A 138 3.37 47.80 26.51
C GLY A 138 3.22 47.03 27.83
N LYS A 139 2.02 46.51 28.12
CA LYS A 139 1.70 45.79 29.38
C LYS A 139 1.62 44.28 29.14
N PRO A 140 1.93 43.46 30.15
CA PRO A 140 1.70 42.02 30.08
C PRO A 140 0.21 41.70 29.94
N TYR A 141 -0.09 40.53 29.39
CA TYR A 141 -1.46 40.05 29.27
C TYR A 141 -2.07 39.72 30.63
N ILE A 142 -3.39 39.88 30.75
CA ILE A 142 -4.10 39.67 32.01
C ILE A 142 -4.54 38.20 32.07
N VAL A 143 -4.05 37.48 33.07
CA VAL A 143 -4.45 36.09 33.33
C VAL A 143 -5.57 36.07 34.38
N ARG A 144 -6.66 35.34 34.11
CA ARG A 144 -7.77 35.12 35.04
C ARG A 144 -8.19 33.66 35.02
N ILE A 145 -8.58 33.13 36.18
CA ILE A 145 -9.15 31.78 36.29
C ILE A 145 -10.63 31.93 36.56
N VAL A 146 -11.47 31.46 35.63
CA VAL A 146 -12.93 31.56 35.69
C VAL A 146 -13.50 30.14 35.53
N GLU A 147 -14.26 29.66 36.51
CA GLU A 147 -14.90 28.33 36.46
C GLU A 147 -13.94 27.17 36.10
N GLY A 148 -12.70 27.26 36.61
CA GLY A 148 -11.65 26.27 36.34
C GLY A 148 -11.06 26.33 34.92
N ASP A 149 -11.31 27.42 34.19
CA ASP A 149 -10.67 27.72 32.91
C ASP A 149 -9.71 28.91 33.07
N THR A 150 -8.53 28.80 32.46
CA THR A 150 -7.54 29.88 32.47
C THR A 150 -7.72 30.72 31.21
N ILE A 151 -8.15 31.96 31.41
CA ILE A 151 -8.40 32.94 30.36
C ILE A 151 -7.28 33.98 30.39
N VAL A 152 -6.70 34.25 29.23
CA VAL A 152 -5.69 35.29 29.06
C VAL A 152 -6.22 36.34 28.09
N SER A 153 -6.29 37.60 28.52
CA SER A 153 -6.89 38.69 27.75
C SER A 153 -5.90 39.84 27.52
N CYS A 154 -6.09 40.55 26.40
CA CYS A 154 -5.38 41.80 26.12
C CYS A 154 -5.65 42.81 27.26
N PRO A 155 -4.63 43.52 27.77
CA PRO A 155 -4.81 44.48 28.86
C PRO A 155 -5.57 45.74 28.44
N ASN A 156 -5.61 46.06 27.14
CA ASN A 156 -6.38 47.20 26.63
C ASN A 156 -6.87 46.93 25.18
N PRO A 157 -7.96 46.15 25.01
CA PRO A 157 -8.49 45.80 23.69
C PRO A 157 -9.00 47.02 22.90
N GLU A 158 -9.44 48.09 23.58
CA GLU A 158 -9.98 49.30 22.95
C GLU A 158 -8.94 50.00 22.06
N LEU A 159 -7.64 49.90 22.39
CA LEU A 159 -6.54 50.44 21.57
C LEU A 159 -6.41 49.73 20.22
N HIS A 160 -7.00 48.56 20.08
CA HIS A 160 -7.09 47.80 18.84
C HIS A 160 -8.45 47.99 18.13
N HIS A 161 -9.30 48.90 18.61
CA HIS A 161 -10.69 49.06 18.17
C HIS A 161 -11.53 47.78 18.36
N LEU A 162 -11.27 47.05 19.45
CA LEU A 162 -11.97 45.83 19.84
C LEU A 162 -12.59 46.03 21.23
N LYS A 163 -13.73 45.38 21.49
CA LYS A 163 -14.31 45.30 22.84
C LYS A 163 -13.54 44.31 23.69
N ASN A 164 -13.30 43.11 23.15
CA ASN A 164 -12.60 42.04 23.85
C ASN A 164 -11.65 41.31 22.90
N LEU A 165 -10.52 40.88 23.46
CA LEU A 165 -9.53 40.07 22.77
C LEU A 165 -8.88 39.13 23.80
N TRP A 166 -9.12 37.84 23.68
CA TRP A 166 -8.73 36.86 24.70
C TRP A 166 -8.54 35.46 24.11
N VAL A 167 -7.93 34.58 24.89
CA VAL A 167 -7.78 33.15 24.61
C VAL A 167 -7.99 32.36 25.89
N SER A 168 -8.46 31.12 25.78
CA SER A 168 -8.75 30.23 26.91
C SER A 168 -8.01 28.91 26.76
N ALA A 169 -7.74 28.24 27.88
CA ALA A 169 -7.20 26.87 27.86
C ALA A 169 -8.20 25.87 27.24
N LYS A 170 -9.51 26.05 27.49
CA LYS A 170 -10.59 25.26 26.87
C LYS A 170 -10.84 25.65 25.41
N HIS A 171 -10.66 26.92 25.06
CA HIS A 171 -10.83 27.46 23.71
C HIS A 171 -9.52 28.05 23.19
N PRO A 172 -8.62 27.21 22.63
CA PRO A 172 -7.26 27.59 22.28
C PRO A 172 -7.15 28.44 21.00
N LYS A 173 -8.24 29.06 20.56
CA LYS A 173 -8.23 29.98 19.42
C LYS A 173 -8.50 31.39 19.96
N PRO A 174 -7.67 32.39 19.62
CA PRO A 174 -7.93 33.77 20.03
C PRO A 174 -9.32 34.20 19.55
N GLU A 175 -10.14 34.66 20.50
CA GLU A 175 -11.47 35.17 20.25
C GLU A 175 -11.46 36.70 20.24
N VAL A 176 -12.20 37.27 19.29
CA VAL A 176 -12.27 38.70 19.02
C VAL A 176 -13.71 39.14 19.07
N GLU A 177 -13.99 40.16 19.89
CA GLU A 177 -15.31 40.80 19.95
C GLU A 177 -15.16 42.28 19.56
N LYS A 178 -15.93 42.71 18.56
CA LYS A 178 -16.00 44.12 18.08
C LYS A 178 -17.14 44.88 18.74
#